data_AF-A0A5N7DHT8-F1
#
_entry.id   AF-A0A5N7DHT8-F1
#
_cell.length_a   1.000
_cell.length_b   1.000
_cell.length_c   1.000
_cell.angle_alpha   90.00
_cell.angle_beta   90.00
_cell.angle_gamma   90.00
#
_symmetry.space_group_name_H-M   'P 1'
#
loop_
_entity.id
_entity.type
_entity.pdbx_description
1 polymer ?
#
loop_
_entity_poly.entity_id
_entity_poly.type
_entity_poly.pdbx_seq_one_letter_code
_entity_poly.pdbx_strand_id
1 'polypeptide(L)'
;MNREIPGFYYDPEKKKYFKIEASHKAPAGSQYSKDAVKRKRKDQEKRQRKVHLTRRIAKEKIKKAAFLSNPLIGAEREVGTQIVTKSARQDQRGLLYAGQLRRNQLHQFEPWPDEYSIKHVLRNQRSGILVASGHRGGESSVSICFPDCDQENWTYNRTMERVLFKEPYRLSSISLSHTGYLLATMDSGPDGDSFLAPRMLPDPDEGGDYRWPPSFSHPVRLRMASSLWCSAPCPVGTMPFFAIGTSDGLHTLEGFGSYWALSKKSFASDVYTGKPILHRRIDSSHALVTSVEWLSAQVIAAGLKDSAIFLHDLRSAGTATRLQHSHAVTKIKSVDPYRMVVAGINSLKMYDIRYPANGLQRNPNPNSKHHTSTKPYLSFSDYSPEVIPDFDISPELGLLASASDERKIQLFSLRTGEQVSSPLSKYQYDHSISSVCFESGNGSLHGPQTPSILVCAKDTVDEWIW
;
A
#
# COMPACT_ATOMS: atom_id res chain seq x y z
N MET A 1 -21.40 11.47 45.92
CA MET A 1 -21.48 10.05 46.33
C MET A 1 -22.94 9.64 46.29
N ASN A 2 -23.28 8.61 45.53
CA ASN A 2 -24.66 8.13 45.44
C ASN A 2 -24.94 7.23 46.64
N ARG A 3 -26.04 7.49 47.37
CA ARG A 3 -26.42 6.73 48.57
C ARG A 3 -26.83 5.31 48.18
N GLU A 4 -26.28 4.32 48.87
CA GLU A 4 -26.78 2.94 48.71
C GLU A 4 -28.15 2.81 49.38
N ILE A 5 -29.17 2.50 48.58
CA ILE A 5 -30.52 2.24 49.06
C ILE A 5 -30.72 0.72 49.14
N PRO A 6 -31.01 0.14 50.31
CA PRO A 6 -31.25 -1.30 50.45
C PRO A 6 -32.34 -1.79 49.48
N GLY A 7 -32.05 -2.84 48.71
CA GLY A 7 -32.98 -3.40 47.73
C GLY A 7 -33.03 -2.69 46.37
N PHE A 8 -32.25 -1.63 46.17
CA PHE A 8 -32.15 -0.90 44.90
C PHE A 8 -30.69 -0.83 44.41
N TYR A 9 -30.51 -0.87 43.09
CA TYR A 9 -29.24 -0.68 42.40
C TYR A 9 -29.27 0.65 41.63
N TYR A 10 -28.26 1.50 41.83
CA TYR A 10 -28.10 2.73 41.07
C TYR A 10 -27.42 2.45 39.73
N ASP A 11 -28.11 2.75 38.63
CA ASP A 11 -27.57 2.66 37.28
C ASP A 11 -26.94 4.01 36.88
N PRO A 12 -25.61 4.09 36.68
CA PRO A 12 -24.91 5.34 36.39
C PRO A 12 -25.20 5.89 34.99
N GLU A 13 -25.57 5.06 34.03
CA GLU A 13 -25.90 5.50 32.66
C GLU A 13 -27.29 6.17 32.64
N LYS A 14 -28.24 5.59 33.38
CA LYS A 14 -29.62 6.09 33.48
C LYS A 14 -29.86 7.08 34.61
N LYS A 15 -28.85 7.29 35.47
CA LYS A 15 -28.88 8.14 36.68
C LYS A 15 -30.10 7.89 37.59
N LYS A 16 -30.56 6.63 37.69
CA LYS A 16 -31.78 6.23 38.44
C LYS A 16 -31.56 4.95 39.25
N TYR A 17 -32.36 4.77 40.30
CA TYR A 17 -32.40 3.56 41.11
C TYR A 17 -33.39 2.54 40.54
N PHE A 18 -32.95 1.30 40.38
CA PHE A 18 -33.75 0.17 39.94
C PHE A 18 -33.90 -0.84 41.06
N LYS A 19 -35.09 -1.39 41.25
CA LYS A 19 -35.34 -2.41 42.27
C LYS A 19 -34.58 -3.69 41.89
N ILE A 20 -33.87 -4.27 42.85
CA ILE A 20 -33.16 -5.53 42.65
C ILE A 20 -34.16 -6.68 42.78
N GLU A 21 -34.35 -7.43 41.70
CA GLU A 21 -35.26 -8.58 41.69
C GLU A 21 -34.53 -9.88 42.08
N ALA A 22 -35.26 -10.82 42.67
CA ALA A 22 -34.73 -12.15 42.94
C ALA A 22 -34.43 -12.86 41.62
N SER A 23 -33.30 -13.56 41.51
CA SER A 23 -32.84 -14.15 40.24
C SER A 23 -33.83 -15.11 39.58
N HIS A 24 -34.70 -15.75 40.37
CA HIS A 24 -35.74 -16.66 39.88
C HIS A 24 -37.05 -15.95 39.45
N LYS A 25 -37.22 -14.67 39.78
CA LYS A 25 -38.39 -13.85 39.41
C LYS A 25 -38.09 -12.87 38.27
N ALA A 26 -36.82 -12.69 37.94
CA ALA A 26 -36.38 -11.75 36.92
C ALA A 26 -36.49 -12.39 35.52
N PRO A 27 -36.93 -11.64 34.49
CA PRO A 27 -36.91 -12.11 33.10
C PRO A 27 -35.52 -12.58 32.68
N ALA A 28 -35.45 -13.62 31.82
CA ALA A 28 -34.18 -14.12 31.29
C ALA A 28 -33.39 -12.98 30.62
N GLY A 29 -32.19 -12.69 31.13
CA GLY A 29 -31.35 -11.58 30.65
C GLY A 29 -31.51 -10.24 31.39
N SER A 30 -32.33 -10.16 32.45
CA SER A 30 -32.49 -8.93 33.24
C SER A 30 -31.18 -8.46 33.88
N GLN A 31 -30.79 -7.22 33.55
CA GLN A 31 -29.58 -6.57 34.06
C GLN A 31 -29.64 -6.20 35.55
N TYR A 32 -30.83 -6.24 36.16
CA TYR A 32 -31.09 -5.81 37.53
C TYR A 32 -31.46 -6.96 38.48
N SER A 33 -31.21 -8.21 38.06
CA SER A 33 -31.30 -9.37 38.93
C SER A 33 -30.22 -9.37 40.02
N LYS A 34 -30.49 -10.02 41.16
CA LYS A 34 -29.57 -10.13 42.29
C LYS A 34 -28.17 -10.64 41.89
N ASP A 35 -28.09 -11.64 41.00
CA ASP A 35 -26.82 -12.18 40.52
C ASP A 35 -26.11 -11.25 39.53
N ALA A 36 -26.85 -10.59 38.62
CA ALA A 36 -26.27 -9.62 37.68
C ALA A 36 -25.69 -8.40 38.41
N VAL A 37 -26.40 -7.88 39.41
CA VAL A 37 -25.94 -6.76 40.25
C VAL A 37 -24.72 -7.17 41.07
N LYS A 38 -24.70 -8.40 41.63
CA LYS A 38 -23.53 -8.93 42.36
C LYS A 38 -22.29 -9.05 41.47
N ARG A 39 -22.45 -9.52 40.22
CA ARG A 39 -21.37 -9.56 39.22
C ARG A 39 -20.87 -8.15 38.87
N LYS A 40 -21.78 -7.22 38.54
CA LYS A 40 -21.42 -5.81 38.24
C LYS A 40 -20.66 -5.15 39.39
N ARG A 41 -21.08 -5.35 40.64
CA ARG A 41 -20.37 -4.83 41.84
C ARG A 41 -18.96 -5.40 41.96
N LYS A 42 -18.80 -6.71 41.79
CA LYS A 42 -17.48 -7.38 41.81
C LYS A 42 -16.56 -6.88 40.70
N ASP A 43 -17.08 -6.67 39.51
CA ASP A 43 -16.31 -6.12 38.38
C ASP A 43 -15.92 -4.66 38.61
N GLN A 44 -16.82 -3.85 39.19
CA GLN A 44 -16.54 -2.47 39.55
C GLN A 44 -15.46 -2.39 40.63
N GLU A 45 -15.52 -3.24 41.65
CA GLU A 45 -14.50 -3.34 42.69
C GLU A 45 -13.16 -3.79 42.10
N LYS A 46 -13.15 -4.77 41.19
CA LYS A 46 -11.94 -5.20 40.46
C LYS A 46 -11.36 -4.06 39.62
N ARG A 47 -12.20 -3.27 38.93
CA ARG A 47 -11.78 -2.07 38.17
C ARG A 47 -11.20 -1.01 39.11
N GLN A 48 -11.85 -0.72 40.23
CA GLN A 48 -11.37 0.25 41.21
C GLN A 48 -10.03 -0.18 41.83
N ARG A 49 -9.89 -1.46 42.18
CA ARG A 49 -8.61 -2.03 42.65
C ARG A 49 -7.53 -1.91 41.59
N LYS A 50 -7.85 -2.17 40.31
CA LYS A 50 -6.90 -2.01 39.19
C LYS A 50 -6.49 -0.54 39.01
N VAL A 51 -7.45 0.39 39.02
CA VAL A 51 -7.17 1.83 38.93
C VAL A 51 -6.34 2.32 40.11
N HIS A 52 -6.66 1.89 41.33
CA HIS A 52 -5.92 2.24 42.54
C HIS A 52 -4.49 1.67 42.49
N LEU A 53 -4.32 0.43 42.05
CA LEU A 53 -3.02 -0.20 41.82
C LEU A 53 -2.22 0.58 40.77
N THR A 54 -2.80 0.91 39.62
CA THR A 54 -2.13 1.70 38.57
C THR A 54 -1.73 3.09 39.10
N ARG A 55 -2.59 3.74 39.89
CA ARG A 55 -2.31 5.06 40.48
C ARG A 55 -1.22 4.99 41.54
N ARG A 56 -1.22 3.95 42.37
CA ARG A 56 -0.18 3.66 43.36
C ARG A 56 1.16 3.40 42.65
N ILE A 57 1.17 2.52 41.65
CA ILE A 57 2.35 2.25 40.81
C ILE A 57 2.86 3.52 40.14
N ALA A 58 1.99 4.38 39.60
CA ALA A 58 2.39 5.62 38.97
C ALA A 58 2.94 6.68 39.95
N LYS A 59 2.60 6.59 41.25
CA LYS A 59 3.11 7.45 42.31
C LYS A 59 4.41 6.92 42.92
N GLU A 60 4.53 5.60 43.07
CA GLU A 60 5.66 4.92 43.70
C GLU A 60 6.81 4.65 42.71
N LYS A 61 6.52 4.47 41.41
CA LYS A 61 7.56 4.31 40.40
C LYS A 61 8.18 5.66 40.05
N ILE A 62 9.51 5.69 40.05
CA ILE A 62 10.30 6.78 39.49
C ILE A 62 9.87 6.96 38.02
N LYS A 63 9.31 8.13 37.71
CA LYS A 63 9.04 8.51 36.32
C LYS A 63 10.38 8.85 35.67
N LYS A 64 10.89 7.93 34.87
CA LYS A 64 12.03 8.23 34.00
C LYS A 64 11.66 9.34 33.03
N ALA A 65 12.65 10.15 32.65
CA ALA A 65 12.44 11.18 31.65
C ALA A 65 12.04 10.56 30.30
N ALA A 66 11.03 11.14 29.64
CA ALA A 66 10.47 10.59 28.41
C ALA A 66 11.50 10.44 27.27
N PHE A 67 12.55 11.27 27.29
CA PHE A 67 13.64 11.21 26.30
C PHE A 67 14.48 9.93 26.40
N LEU A 68 14.55 9.28 27.57
CA LEU A 68 15.31 8.02 27.74
C LEU A 68 14.66 6.86 26.96
N SER A 69 13.33 6.84 26.94
CA SER A 69 12.53 5.88 26.19
C SER A 69 12.20 6.34 24.75
N ASN A 70 12.80 7.45 24.28
CA ASN A 70 12.53 7.95 22.93
C ASN A 70 13.20 7.02 21.90
N PRO A 71 12.43 6.42 20.96
CA PRO A 71 12.96 5.45 20.01
C PRO A 71 13.97 6.03 19.01
N LEU A 72 14.10 7.36 18.92
CA LEU A 72 15.12 8.05 18.10
C LEU A 72 16.46 8.22 18.83
N ILE A 73 16.45 8.38 20.15
CA ILE A 73 17.66 8.64 20.95
C ILE A 73 18.32 7.32 21.35
N GLY A 74 17.54 6.28 21.65
CA GLY A 74 18.09 4.95 21.93
C GLY A 74 18.92 4.84 23.22
N ALA A 75 18.87 5.80 24.15
CA ALA A 75 19.64 5.78 25.39
C ALA A 75 19.40 4.50 26.22
N GLU A 76 18.15 4.04 26.33
CA GLU A 76 17.84 2.79 27.04
C GLU A 76 18.41 1.53 26.36
N ARG A 77 18.71 1.60 25.04
CA ARG A 77 19.41 0.54 24.28
C ARG A 77 20.90 0.52 24.61
N GLU A 78 21.55 1.68 24.62
CA GLU A 78 23.00 1.79 24.90
C GLU A 78 23.33 1.26 26.29
N VAL A 79 22.43 1.50 27.26
CA VAL A 79 22.58 1.02 28.64
C VAL A 79 22.00 -0.39 28.84
N GLY A 80 21.47 -1.04 27.78
CA GLY A 80 20.96 -2.42 27.83
C GLY A 80 19.72 -2.63 28.71
N THR A 81 19.00 -1.55 29.04
CA THR A 81 17.91 -1.57 30.04
C THR A 81 16.54 -2.00 29.47
N GLN A 82 16.38 -2.04 28.14
CA GLN A 82 15.16 -2.46 27.47
C GLN A 82 15.43 -3.41 26.29
N ILE A 83 14.89 -4.63 26.39
CA ILE A 83 14.89 -5.60 25.29
C ILE A 83 13.60 -5.40 24.48
N VAL A 84 13.61 -4.43 23.56
CA VAL A 84 12.52 -4.22 22.60
C VAL A 84 12.88 -4.92 21.29
N THR A 85 11.97 -5.71 20.73
CA THR A 85 12.20 -6.40 19.44
C THR A 85 12.39 -5.37 18.32
N LYS A 86 13.16 -5.73 17.28
CA LYS A 86 13.42 -4.85 16.12
C LYS A 86 12.11 -4.33 15.50
N SER A 87 11.13 -5.22 15.30
CA SER A 87 9.82 -4.87 14.74
C SER A 87 9.04 -3.89 15.65
N ALA A 88 9.11 -4.05 16.96
CA ALA A 88 8.43 -3.14 17.89
C ALA A 88 9.03 -1.73 17.88
N ARG A 89 10.35 -1.64 17.77
CA ARG A 89 11.05 -0.36 17.66
C ARG A 89 10.76 0.33 16.33
N GLN A 90 10.74 -0.44 15.25
CA GLN A 90 10.40 0.08 13.92
C GLN A 90 9.00 0.69 13.92
N ASP A 91 8.02 -0.03 14.46
CA ASP A 91 6.65 0.43 14.62
C ASP A 91 6.59 1.73 15.46
N GLN A 92 7.28 1.80 16.61
CA GLN A 92 7.38 3.04 17.39
C GLN A 92 7.99 4.22 16.61
N ARG A 93 9.03 3.98 15.80
CA ARG A 93 9.63 5.01 14.94
C ARG A 93 8.66 5.47 13.85
N GLY A 94 7.97 4.54 13.20
CA GLY A 94 6.94 4.84 12.20
C GLY A 94 5.80 5.67 12.79
N LEU A 95 5.34 5.35 13.99
CA LEU A 95 4.29 6.13 14.68
C LEU A 95 4.75 7.56 14.99
N LEU A 96 5.99 7.75 15.44
CA LEU A 96 6.52 9.10 15.66
C LEU A 96 6.67 9.88 14.36
N TYR A 97 7.19 9.23 13.31
CA TYR A 97 7.34 9.82 11.99
C TYR A 97 5.97 10.30 11.46
N ALA A 98 4.99 9.40 11.47
CA ALA A 98 3.62 9.69 11.09
C ALA A 98 3.04 10.86 11.90
N GLY A 99 3.31 10.93 13.20
CA GLY A 99 2.81 11.99 14.08
C GLY A 99 3.37 13.38 13.78
N GLN A 100 4.45 13.49 13.00
CA GLN A 100 5.14 14.74 12.70
C GLN A 100 5.09 15.14 11.22
N LEU A 101 4.42 14.36 10.37
CA LEU A 101 4.24 14.66 8.95
C LEU A 101 3.64 16.06 8.73
N ARG A 102 4.24 16.81 7.82
CA ARG A 102 3.80 18.13 7.36
C ARG A 102 3.47 18.07 5.88
N ARG A 103 2.37 18.71 5.52
CA ARG A 103 1.93 18.84 4.13
C ARG A 103 2.67 19.99 3.45
N ASN A 104 3.21 19.71 2.28
CA ASN A 104 3.66 20.70 1.31
C ASN A 104 2.99 20.40 -0.05
N GLN A 105 2.42 21.40 -0.70
CA GLN A 105 1.96 21.22 -2.08
C GLN A 105 3.18 21.28 -2.98
N LEU A 106 3.61 20.12 -3.48
CA LEU A 106 4.85 19.99 -4.22
C LEU A 106 4.73 20.59 -5.62
N HIS A 107 3.66 20.26 -6.32
CA HIS A 107 3.43 20.71 -7.69
C HIS A 107 1.95 20.65 -8.06
N GLN A 108 1.56 21.48 -9.02
CA GLN A 108 0.26 21.41 -9.67
C GLN A 108 0.50 21.44 -11.18
N PHE A 109 0.18 20.32 -11.83
CA PHE A 109 0.33 20.17 -13.28
C PHE A 109 -0.71 21.02 -14.00
N GLU A 110 -0.31 21.72 -15.06
CA GLU A 110 -1.23 22.64 -15.71
C GLU A 110 -2.29 21.90 -16.56
N PRO A 111 -3.58 22.23 -16.39
CA PRO A 111 -4.61 21.81 -17.33
C PRO A 111 -4.49 22.66 -18.59
N TRP A 112 -3.79 22.17 -19.62
CA TRP A 112 -3.78 22.86 -20.91
C TRP A 112 -3.88 21.90 -22.10
N PRO A 113 -4.78 22.09 -23.07
CA PRO A 113 -5.93 23.02 -23.08
C PRO A 113 -7.14 22.52 -22.25
N ASP A 114 -7.10 21.28 -21.76
CA ASP A 114 -8.22 20.59 -21.11
C ASP A 114 -7.93 20.22 -19.65
N GLU A 115 -8.97 19.79 -18.92
CA GLU A 115 -8.84 19.26 -17.58
C GLU A 115 -7.83 18.11 -17.52
N TYR A 116 -6.97 18.14 -16.50
CA TYR A 116 -5.99 17.10 -16.21
C TYR A 116 -6.34 16.37 -14.92
N SER A 117 -6.41 15.05 -14.96
CA SER A 117 -6.60 14.19 -13.80
C SER A 117 -5.47 13.18 -13.71
N ILE A 118 -4.59 13.38 -12.74
CA ILE A 118 -3.48 12.49 -12.42
C ILE A 118 -4.04 11.17 -11.92
N LYS A 119 -3.52 10.06 -12.44
CA LYS A 119 -3.81 8.68 -12.03
C LYS A 119 -2.66 8.06 -11.26
N HIS A 120 -1.41 8.36 -11.61
CA HIS A 120 -0.25 7.89 -10.88
C HIS A 120 0.82 8.97 -10.84
N VAL A 121 1.57 8.99 -9.73
CA VAL A 121 2.75 9.83 -9.56
C VAL A 121 3.94 8.98 -9.11
N LEU A 122 5.11 9.29 -9.65
CA LEU A 122 6.38 8.71 -9.24
C LEU A 122 7.44 9.82 -9.27
N ARG A 123 8.42 9.77 -8.38
CA ARG A 123 9.61 10.64 -8.47
C ARG A 123 10.84 9.76 -8.69
N ASN A 124 11.70 10.15 -9.60
CA ASN A 124 12.99 9.49 -9.76
C ASN A 124 13.89 9.84 -8.59
N GLN A 125 14.24 8.86 -7.76
CA GLN A 125 15.10 9.08 -6.59
C GLN A 125 16.51 9.55 -6.94
N ARG A 126 17.00 9.28 -8.16
CA ARG A 126 18.33 9.71 -8.60
C ARG A 126 18.30 11.14 -9.12
N SER A 127 17.36 11.41 -10.01
CA SER A 127 17.33 12.64 -10.80
C SER A 127 16.26 13.64 -10.36
N GLY A 128 15.46 13.32 -9.35
CA GLY A 128 14.38 14.17 -8.85
C GLY A 128 13.25 14.43 -9.83
N ILE A 129 13.28 13.90 -11.06
CA ILE A 129 12.22 14.10 -12.05
C ILE A 129 10.89 13.59 -11.48
N LEU A 130 9.92 14.48 -11.37
CA LEU A 130 8.56 14.14 -10.99
C LEU A 130 7.81 13.70 -12.24
N VAL A 131 7.24 12.49 -12.21
CA VAL A 131 6.49 11.88 -13.30
C VAL A 131 5.03 11.80 -12.88
N ALA A 132 4.13 12.40 -13.66
CA ALA A 132 2.70 12.26 -13.48
C ALA A 132 2.09 11.65 -14.74
N SER A 133 1.30 10.60 -14.55
CA SER A 133 0.46 10.06 -15.60
C SER A 133 -1.00 10.33 -15.29
N GLY A 134 -1.81 10.53 -16.32
CA GLY A 134 -3.20 10.89 -16.12
C GLY A 134 -3.98 10.96 -17.41
N HIS A 135 -5.18 11.51 -17.30
CA HIS A 135 -6.07 11.77 -18.41
C HIS A 135 -6.09 13.28 -18.70
N ARG A 136 -5.82 13.68 -19.94
CA ARG A 136 -5.75 15.06 -20.40
C ARG A 136 -6.55 15.20 -21.70
N GLY A 137 -7.71 15.86 -21.62
CA GLY A 137 -8.51 16.17 -22.82
C GLY A 137 -8.91 14.95 -23.64
N GLY A 138 -9.48 13.92 -23.00
CA GLY A 138 -9.94 12.70 -23.69
C GLY A 138 -8.85 11.66 -23.97
N GLU A 139 -7.59 11.99 -23.77
CA GLU A 139 -6.45 11.09 -24.04
C GLU A 139 -5.64 10.82 -22.78
N SER A 140 -4.90 9.71 -22.75
CA SER A 140 -3.94 9.47 -21.65
C SER A 140 -2.62 10.16 -21.95
N SER A 141 -2.02 10.76 -20.93
CA SER A 141 -0.73 11.44 -21.05
C SER A 141 0.22 11.06 -19.92
N VAL A 142 1.51 11.13 -20.22
CA VAL A 142 2.58 11.13 -19.21
C VAL A 142 3.31 12.45 -19.32
N SER A 143 3.25 13.24 -18.25
CA SER A 143 4.00 14.48 -18.08
C SER A 143 5.14 14.27 -17.09
N ILE A 144 6.21 15.03 -17.27
CA ILE A 144 7.29 15.13 -16.29
C ILE A 144 7.50 16.58 -15.90
N CYS A 145 7.99 16.80 -14.69
CA CYS A 145 8.50 18.08 -14.24
C CYS A 145 9.94 17.87 -13.76
N PHE A 146 10.88 18.58 -14.40
CA PHE A 146 12.26 18.57 -13.95
C PHE A 146 12.38 19.38 -12.66
N PRO A 147 13.12 18.88 -11.65
CA PRO A 147 13.38 19.68 -10.47
C PRO A 147 14.35 20.80 -10.83
N ASP A 148 14.15 21.94 -10.21
CA ASP A 148 15.15 22.99 -10.11
C ASP A 148 16.08 22.63 -8.95
N CYS A 149 17.40 22.63 -9.25
CA CYS A 149 18.48 22.28 -8.33
C CYS A 149 19.22 23.52 -7.81
N ASP A 150 18.76 24.74 -8.12
CA ASP A 150 19.40 25.98 -7.67
C ASP A 150 19.40 26.14 -6.14
N GLN A 151 18.52 25.41 -5.45
CA GLN A 151 18.46 25.34 -3.99
C GLN A 151 18.95 23.97 -3.51
N GLU A 152 19.43 23.88 -2.26
CA GLU A 152 19.91 22.61 -1.66
C GLU A 152 18.89 21.46 -1.79
N ASN A 153 17.59 21.77 -1.98
CA ASN A 153 16.50 20.83 -2.18
C ASN A 153 15.84 20.98 -3.55
N TRP A 154 15.32 19.89 -4.10
CA TRP A 154 14.50 19.93 -5.31
C TRP A 154 13.23 20.79 -5.14
N THR A 155 13.03 21.70 -6.09
CA THR A 155 11.78 22.47 -6.21
C THR A 155 11.18 22.29 -7.60
N TYR A 156 9.85 22.38 -7.74
CA TYR A 156 9.16 22.06 -8.99
C TYR A 156 8.36 23.24 -9.52
N ASN A 157 8.87 23.86 -10.58
CA ASN A 157 8.19 24.95 -11.27
C ASN A 157 7.45 24.44 -12.52
N ARG A 158 6.31 25.06 -12.83
CA ARG A 158 5.48 24.76 -14.01
C ARG A 158 6.22 24.97 -15.33
N THR A 159 7.15 25.92 -15.40
CA THR A 159 7.97 26.15 -16.61
C THR A 159 8.86 24.95 -16.98
N MET A 160 9.13 24.07 -16.01
CA MET A 160 9.90 22.84 -16.18
C MET A 160 9.04 21.63 -16.55
N GLU A 161 7.72 21.79 -16.71
CA GLU A 161 6.83 20.73 -17.18
C GLU A 161 7.11 20.40 -18.64
N ARG A 162 7.19 19.11 -18.98
CA ARG A 162 7.23 18.60 -20.36
C ARG A 162 6.28 17.41 -20.48
N VAL A 163 5.48 17.39 -21.54
CA VAL A 163 4.69 16.20 -21.91
C VAL A 163 5.61 15.22 -22.62
N LEU A 164 5.77 14.01 -22.07
CA LEU A 164 6.56 12.95 -22.70
C LEU A 164 5.83 12.36 -23.90
N PHE A 165 4.55 12.07 -23.74
CA PHE A 165 3.66 11.63 -24.82
C PHE A 165 2.20 11.74 -24.38
N LYS A 166 1.32 11.81 -25.38
CA LYS A 166 -0.14 11.79 -25.30
C LYS A 166 -0.66 10.80 -26.32
N GLU A 167 -1.57 9.93 -25.90
CA GLU A 167 -2.00 8.78 -26.69
C GLU A 167 -3.51 8.54 -26.50
N PRO A 168 -4.25 8.18 -27.57
CA PRO A 168 -5.68 7.85 -27.50
C PRO A 168 -5.90 6.42 -26.97
N TYR A 169 -5.16 6.07 -25.92
CA TYR A 169 -5.20 4.80 -25.22
C TYR A 169 -5.59 5.06 -23.77
N ARG A 170 -5.97 4.01 -23.05
CA ARG A 170 -6.09 4.06 -21.58
C ARG A 170 -4.74 3.68 -20.96
N LEU A 171 -4.20 4.56 -20.13
CA LEU A 171 -3.03 4.26 -19.32
C LEU A 171 -3.43 3.37 -18.14
N SER A 172 -2.87 2.16 -18.10
CA SER A 172 -3.17 1.15 -17.07
C SER A 172 -2.21 1.23 -15.87
N SER A 173 -0.93 1.51 -16.10
CA SER A 173 0.06 1.69 -15.04
C SER A 173 1.31 2.42 -15.54
N ILE A 174 2.05 2.99 -14.59
CA ILE A 174 3.45 3.39 -14.78
C ILE A 174 4.32 2.76 -13.71
N SER A 175 5.57 2.46 -14.06
CA SER A 175 6.58 1.94 -13.12
C SER A 175 7.95 2.49 -13.46
N LEU A 176 8.71 2.90 -12.43
CA LEU A 176 10.06 3.44 -12.59
C LEU A 176 11.10 2.46 -12.06
N SER A 177 12.02 2.04 -12.93
CA SER A 177 13.14 1.18 -12.59
C SER A 177 14.22 1.94 -11.83
N HIS A 178 14.92 1.25 -10.95
CA HIS A 178 16.14 1.73 -10.28
C HIS A 178 17.23 2.16 -11.28
N THR A 179 17.17 1.70 -12.53
CA THR A 179 18.06 2.10 -13.62
C THR A 179 17.69 3.43 -14.30
N GLY A 180 16.55 4.05 -13.95
CA GLY A 180 16.09 5.32 -14.54
C GLY A 180 15.14 5.13 -15.74
N TYR A 181 14.75 3.91 -16.05
CA TYR A 181 13.74 3.63 -17.07
C TYR A 181 12.33 3.69 -16.50
N LEU A 182 11.50 4.53 -17.10
CA LEU A 182 10.06 4.52 -16.94
C LEU A 182 9.46 3.49 -17.91
N LEU A 183 8.51 2.70 -17.44
CA LEU A 183 7.64 1.89 -18.29
C LEU A 183 6.20 2.36 -18.12
N ALA A 184 5.57 2.80 -19.21
CA ALA A 184 4.13 3.02 -19.27
C ALA A 184 3.45 1.84 -19.97
N THR A 185 2.33 1.40 -19.41
CA THR A 185 1.47 0.37 -20.00
C THR A 185 0.18 1.03 -20.51
N MET A 186 -0.13 0.79 -21.78
CA MET A 186 -1.28 1.39 -22.48
C MET A 186 -2.16 0.29 -23.04
N ASP A 187 -3.44 0.32 -22.72
CA ASP A 187 -4.45 -0.61 -23.23
C ASP A 187 -5.59 0.13 -23.93
N SER A 188 -6.55 -0.64 -24.45
CA SER A 188 -7.80 -0.11 -25.01
C SER A 188 -7.58 0.93 -26.12
N GLY A 189 -6.62 0.67 -27.02
CA GLY A 189 -6.35 1.54 -28.16
C GLY A 189 -7.50 1.62 -29.16
N PRO A 190 -7.43 2.53 -30.14
CA PRO A 190 -8.46 2.71 -31.17
C PRO A 190 -8.76 1.43 -31.96
N ASP A 191 -7.74 0.59 -32.19
CA ASP A 191 -7.84 -0.69 -32.89
C ASP A 191 -8.08 -1.87 -31.93
N GLY A 192 -8.29 -1.59 -30.65
CA GLY A 192 -8.37 -2.60 -29.58
C GLY A 192 -7.02 -3.18 -29.16
N ASP A 193 -5.91 -2.64 -29.66
CA ASP A 193 -4.56 -3.07 -29.31
C ASP A 193 -4.06 -2.42 -28.00
N SER A 194 -2.91 -2.92 -27.54
CA SER A 194 -2.20 -2.42 -26.36
C SER A 194 -0.73 -2.23 -26.71
N PHE A 195 0.00 -1.41 -25.97
CA PHE A 195 1.44 -1.32 -26.13
C PHE A 195 2.18 -0.96 -24.84
N LEU A 196 3.46 -1.33 -24.83
CA LEU A 196 4.41 -0.97 -23.80
C LEU A 196 5.31 0.16 -24.32
N ALA A 197 5.49 1.21 -23.51
CA ALA A 197 6.36 2.33 -23.83
C ALA A 197 7.45 2.49 -22.76
N PRO A 198 8.57 1.77 -22.90
CA PRO A 198 9.74 2.03 -22.08
C PRO A 198 10.44 3.32 -22.52
N ARG A 199 10.81 4.16 -21.57
CA ARG A 199 11.47 5.45 -21.79
C ARG A 199 12.54 5.67 -20.71
N MET A 200 13.79 5.87 -21.12
CA MET A 200 14.85 6.23 -20.18
C MET A 200 14.74 7.71 -19.83
N LEU A 201 14.61 8.04 -18.55
CA LEU A 201 14.63 9.43 -18.09
C LEU A 201 16.08 9.94 -18.02
N PRO A 202 16.33 11.22 -18.33
CA PRO A 202 17.66 11.79 -18.22
C PRO A 202 18.06 11.95 -16.74
N ASP A 203 19.34 11.84 -16.49
CA ASP A 203 19.97 12.27 -15.25
C ASP A 203 20.53 13.69 -15.44
N PRO A 204 20.64 14.50 -14.37
CA PRO A 204 21.31 15.79 -14.45
C PRO A 204 22.79 15.59 -14.80
N ASP A 205 23.34 16.48 -15.63
CA ASP A 205 24.78 16.54 -15.85
C ASP A 205 25.51 17.21 -14.67
N GLU A 206 26.84 17.37 -14.77
CA GLU A 206 27.65 18.01 -13.72
C GLU A 206 27.21 19.47 -13.43
N GLY A 207 26.56 20.12 -14.40
CA GLY A 207 26.00 21.47 -14.26
C GLY A 207 24.56 21.49 -13.73
N GLY A 208 23.93 20.32 -13.52
CA GLY A 208 22.54 20.20 -13.11
C GLY A 208 21.53 20.20 -14.26
N ASP A 209 21.99 20.28 -15.51
CA ASP A 209 21.12 20.33 -16.70
C ASP A 209 20.63 18.94 -17.08
N TYR A 210 19.35 18.84 -17.46
CA TYR A 210 18.74 17.59 -17.91
C TYR A 210 18.80 17.48 -19.43
N ARG A 211 19.61 16.55 -19.94
CA ARG A 211 19.74 16.30 -21.38
C ARG A 211 19.32 14.89 -21.74
N TRP A 212 18.38 14.78 -22.68
CA TRP A 212 17.95 13.49 -23.23
C TRP A 212 19.12 12.81 -23.93
N PRO A 213 19.42 11.54 -23.60
CA PRO A 213 20.53 10.85 -24.24
C PRO A 213 20.30 10.68 -25.75
N PRO A 214 21.29 10.99 -26.61
CA PRO A 214 21.11 11.06 -28.07
C PRO A 214 20.60 9.75 -28.70
N SER A 215 20.96 8.61 -28.11
CA SER A 215 20.56 7.26 -28.52
C SER A 215 19.07 6.95 -28.28
N PHE A 216 18.31 7.86 -27.66
CA PHE A 216 16.92 7.65 -27.24
C PHE A 216 15.94 8.65 -27.87
N SER A 217 16.32 9.23 -29.01
CA SER A 217 15.51 10.21 -29.75
C SER A 217 14.13 9.68 -30.16
N HIS A 218 13.99 8.37 -30.41
CA HIS A 218 12.72 7.77 -30.84
C HIS A 218 12.03 7.02 -29.70
N PRO A 219 10.71 7.21 -29.49
CA PRO A 219 9.96 6.44 -28.51
C PRO A 219 9.83 4.98 -28.97
N VAL A 220 10.21 4.05 -28.11
CA VAL A 220 10.00 2.61 -28.34
C VAL A 220 8.56 2.27 -27.97
N ARG A 221 7.83 1.64 -28.89
CA ARG A 221 6.49 1.11 -28.65
C ARG A 221 6.46 -0.37 -29.00
N LEU A 222 6.20 -1.22 -28.01
CA LEU A 222 6.07 -2.67 -28.21
C LEU A 222 4.58 -3.02 -28.20
N ARG A 223 4.02 -3.28 -29.38
CA ARG A 223 2.60 -3.62 -29.52
C ARG A 223 2.31 -5.02 -28.95
N MET A 224 1.13 -5.14 -28.37
CA MET A 224 0.61 -6.36 -27.78
C MET A 224 -0.87 -6.53 -28.13
N ALA A 225 -1.27 -7.78 -28.37
CA ALA A 225 -2.68 -8.12 -28.55
C ALA A 225 -3.44 -8.20 -27.21
N SER A 226 -2.74 -8.48 -26.11
CA SER A 226 -3.34 -8.64 -24.79
C SER A 226 -3.49 -7.30 -24.07
N SER A 227 -4.63 -7.09 -23.41
CA SER A 227 -4.82 -5.96 -22.50
C SER A 227 -3.80 -5.97 -21.36
N LEU A 228 -3.30 -4.80 -21.00
CA LEU A 228 -2.33 -4.56 -19.94
C LEU A 228 -3.01 -4.07 -18.67
N TRP A 229 -2.67 -4.63 -17.51
CA TRP A 229 -3.31 -4.26 -16.25
C TRP A 229 -2.37 -3.56 -15.27
N CYS A 230 -1.11 -3.97 -15.23
CA CYS A 230 -0.14 -3.47 -14.27
C CYS A 230 1.30 -3.76 -14.69
N SER A 231 2.24 -3.05 -14.06
CA SER A 231 3.66 -3.28 -14.20
C SER A 231 4.38 -3.06 -12.86
N ALA A 232 5.46 -3.80 -12.63
CA ALA A 232 6.34 -3.60 -11.49
C ALA A 232 7.82 -3.71 -11.92
N PRO A 233 8.68 -2.77 -11.51
CA PRO A 233 10.10 -2.82 -11.83
C PRO A 233 10.83 -3.79 -10.87
N CYS A 234 11.78 -4.55 -11.39
CA CYS A 234 12.68 -5.35 -10.57
C CYS A 234 13.48 -4.38 -9.66
N PRO A 235 13.52 -4.62 -8.34
CA PRO A 235 14.09 -3.67 -7.40
C PRO A 235 15.61 -3.54 -7.50
N VAL A 236 16.28 -4.51 -8.11
CA VAL A 236 17.74 -4.55 -8.26
C VAL A 236 18.13 -5.14 -9.62
N GLY A 237 19.35 -4.88 -10.06
CA GLY A 237 19.87 -5.37 -11.33
C GLY A 237 20.86 -4.39 -11.95
N THR A 238 21.34 -4.74 -13.13
CA THR A 238 22.18 -3.86 -13.95
C THR A 238 21.45 -3.31 -15.18
N MET A 239 20.34 -3.94 -15.56
CA MET A 239 19.50 -3.54 -16.69
C MET A 239 18.04 -3.43 -16.24
N PRO A 240 17.22 -2.58 -16.91
CA PRO A 240 15.82 -2.47 -16.57
C PRO A 240 15.10 -3.79 -16.87
N PHE A 241 14.39 -4.28 -15.87
CA PHE A 241 13.64 -5.51 -15.94
C PHE A 241 12.29 -5.31 -15.26
N PHE A 242 11.20 -5.59 -15.97
CA PHE A 242 9.84 -5.35 -15.49
C PHE A 242 9.03 -6.63 -15.52
N ALA A 243 8.17 -6.81 -14.52
CA ALA A 243 7.06 -7.75 -14.54
C ALA A 243 5.81 -7.02 -15.03
N ILE A 244 4.99 -7.67 -15.85
CA ILE A 244 3.80 -7.09 -16.45
C ILE A 244 2.64 -8.08 -16.31
N GLY A 245 1.55 -7.61 -15.71
CA GLY A 245 0.30 -8.36 -15.62
C GLY A 245 -0.60 -8.03 -16.81
N THR A 246 -1.05 -9.07 -17.50
CA THR A 246 -1.84 -8.95 -18.74
C THR A 246 -3.11 -9.79 -18.66
N SER A 247 -4.01 -9.60 -19.63
CA SER A 247 -5.22 -10.43 -19.76
C SER A 247 -4.95 -11.90 -20.04
N ASP A 248 -3.77 -12.22 -20.58
CA ASP A 248 -3.36 -13.58 -20.95
C ASP A 248 -2.21 -14.13 -20.09
N GLY A 249 -1.81 -13.41 -19.03
CA GLY A 249 -0.92 -13.90 -17.98
C GLY A 249 0.17 -12.96 -17.51
N LEU A 250 1.27 -13.56 -17.04
CA LEU A 250 2.44 -12.83 -16.57
C LEU A 250 3.45 -12.74 -17.71
N HIS A 251 3.94 -11.53 -17.98
CA HIS A 251 5.03 -11.27 -18.89
C HIS A 251 6.20 -10.63 -18.14
N THR A 252 7.40 -10.78 -18.68
CA THR A 252 8.56 -9.98 -18.27
C THR A 252 9.13 -9.23 -19.46
N LEU A 253 9.58 -8.01 -19.22
CA LEU A 253 10.20 -7.15 -20.21
C LEU A 253 11.61 -6.77 -19.74
N GLU A 254 12.63 -7.17 -20.48
CA GLU A 254 14.03 -6.89 -20.20
C GLU A 254 14.67 -6.24 -21.43
N GLY A 255 15.56 -5.27 -21.24
CA GLY A 255 16.20 -4.63 -22.40
C GLY A 255 16.93 -3.35 -22.05
N PHE A 256 17.38 -2.64 -23.07
CA PHE A 256 17.92 -1.29 -22.94
C PHE A 256 17.92 -0.62 -24.33
N GLY A 257 17.86 0.71 -24.36
CA GLY A 257 17.86 1.40 -25.66
C GLY A 257 16.65 1.02 -26.51
N SER A 258 16.94 0.62 -27.74
CA SER A 258 15.95 0.11 -28.70
C SER A 258 15.73 -1.40 -28.62
N TYR A 259 16.49 -2.12 -27.79
CA TYR A 259 16.47 -3.58 -27.72
C TYR A 259 15.68 -4.04 -26.49
N TRP A 260 14.54 -4.68 -26.73
CA TRP A 260 13.66 -5.16 -25.67
C TRP A 260 13.19 -6.59 -25.98
N ALA A 261 13.34 -7.46 -25.00
CA ALA A 261 12.88 -8.83 -25.02
C ALA A 261 11.64 -8.98 -24.14
N LEU A 262 10.51 -9.30 -24.77
CA LEU A 262 9.27 -9.65 -24.08
C LEU A 262 9.18 -11.18 -23.95
N SER A 263 8.97 -11.67 -22.73
CA SER A 263 8.89 -13.10 -22.44
C SER A 263 7.63 -13.42 -21.65
N LYS A 264 6.75 -14.26 -22.20
CA LYS A 264 5.58 -14.80 -21.51
C LYS A 264 6.00 -15.87 -20.51
N LYS A 265 5.47 -15.81 -19.29
CA LYS A 265 5.73 -16.79 -18.22
C LYS A 265 4.60 -17.80 -18.14
N SER A 266 4.96 -19.03 -17.80
CA SER A 266 4.00 -20.10 -17.58
C SER A 266 3.15 -19.82 -16.35
N PHE A 267 1.85 -20.08 -16.45
CA PHE A 267 1.02 -20.24 -15.25
C PHE A 267 1.46 -21.46 -14.46
N ALA A 268 1.07 -21.52 -13.19
CA ALA A 268 1.20 -22.75 -12.42
C ALA A 268 0.49 -23.87 -13.20
N SER A 269 1.24 -24.91 -13.56
CA SER A 269 0.64 -26.19 -13.88
C SER A 269 0.08 -26.72 -12.58
N ASP A 270 -1.13 -26.30 -12.20
CA ASP A 270 -1.75 -26.80 -10.99
C ASP A 270 -1.89 -28.32 -11.17
N VAL A 271 -1.04 -29.09 -10.49
CA VAL A 271 -1.13 -30.55 -10.45
C VAL A 271 -2.18 -30.86 -9.40
N TYR A 272 -3.42 -31.02 -9.83
CA TYR A 272 -4.45 -31.61 -8.99
C TYR A 272 -4.36 -33.13 -9.16
N THR A 273 -4.09 -33.87 -8.08
CA THR A 273 -4.09 -35.36 -8.09
C THR A 273 -3.13 -36.00 -9.10
N GLY A 274 -1.92 -35.45 -9.27
CA GLY A 274 -0.90 -36.04 -10.16
C GLY A 274 -1.18 -35.89 -11.67
N LYS A 275 -2.26 -35.20 -12.06
CA LYS A 275 -2.55 -34.88 -13.47
C LYS A 275 -2.29 -33.39 -13.73
N PRO A 276 -1.50 -33.03 -14.75
CA PRO A 276 -1.33 -31.64 -15.13
C PRO A 276 -2.68 -31.08 -15.61
N ILE A 277 -3.09 -29.91 -15.10
CA ILE A 277 -4.15 -29.14 -15.75
C ILE A 277 -3.60 -28.65 -17.08
N LEU A 278 -3.91 -29.39 -18.14
CA LEU A 278 -3.23 -29.25 -19.43
C LEU A 278 -3.48 -27.89 -20.07
N HIS A 279 -4.60 -27.20 -19.82
CA HIS A 279 -4.86 -25.86 -20.32
C HIS A 279 -5.78 -25.10 -19.36
N ARG A 280 -5.28 -24.01 -18.75
CA ARG A 280 -6.13 -22.97 -18.16
C ARG A 280 -6.74 -22.21 -19.35
N ARG A 281 -8.07 -22.13 -19.47
CA ARG A 281 -8.70 -21.47 -20.64
C ARG A 281 -8.24 -20.01 -20.70
N ILE A 282 -7.65 -19.62 -21.83
CA ILE A 282 -7.05 -18.29 -22.04
C ILE A 282 -8.09 -17.18 -21.90
N ASP A 283 -9.37 -17.48 -22.16
CA ASP A 283 -10.50 -16.55 -22.02
C ASP A 283 -11.19 -16.59 -20.64
N SER A 284 -10.58 -17.22 -19.64
CA SER A 284 -11.15 -17.31 -18.29
C SER A 284 -10.55 -16.26 -17.35
N SER A 285 -11.34 -15.80 -16.37
CA SER A 285 -10.87 -14.90 -15.30
C SER A 285 -9.65 -15.42 -14.52
N HIS A 286 -9.33 -16.72 -14.67
CA HIS A 286 -8.16 -17.38 -14.10
C HIS A 286 -6.84 -17.06 -14.83
N ALA A 287 -6.88 -16.38 -15.99
CA ALA A 287 -5.70 -15.93 -16.71
C ALA A 287 -5.40 -14.42 -16.54
N LEU A 288 -6.38 -13.63 -16.09
CA LEU A 288 -6.19 -12.19 -15.89
C LEU A 288 -5.28 -11.93 -14.67
N VAL A 289 -4.03 -11.54 -14.95
CA VAL A 289 -3.09 -11.08 -13.93
C VAL A 289 -3.28 -9.57 -13.76
N THR A 290 -3.94 -9.19 -12.67
CA THR A 290 -4.35 -7.81 -12.38
C THR A 290 -3.34 -7.07 -11.53
N SER A 291 -2.44 -7.78 -10.83
CA SER A 291 -1.37 -7.18 -10.05
C SER A 291 -0.10 -8.01 -10.10
N VAL A 292 1.05 -7.36 -10.17
CA VAL A 292 2.37 -7.99 -10.11
C VAL A 292 3.26 -7.22 -9.14
N GLU A 293 4.13 -7.94 -8.44
CA GLU A 293 5.08 -7.37 -7.48
C GLU A 293 6.31 -8.27 -7.34
N TRP A 294 7.49 -7.69 -7.17
CA TRP A 294 8.73 -8.44 -6.93
C TRP A 294 8.94 -8.70 -5.44
N LEU A 295 9.06 -9.96 -5.03
CA LEU A 295 9.45 -10.32 -3.66
C LEU A 295 10.97 -10.34 -3.47
N SER A 296 11.69 -10.56 -4.56
CA SER A 296 13.14 -10.50 -4.67
C SER A 296 13.50 -10.31 -6.15
N ALA A 297 14.79 -10.17 -6.49
CA ALA A 297 15.25 -10.11 -7.87
C ALA A 297 14.87 -11.32 -8.74
N GLN A 298 14.45 -12.42 -8.12
CA GLN A 298 14.23 -13.72 -8.79
C GLN A 298 12.81 -14.24 -8.65
N VAL A 299 11.98 -13.62 -7.81
CA VAL A 299 10.64 -14.13 -7.48
C VAL A 299 9.61 -13.05 -7.68
N ILE A 300 8.66 -13.31 -8.58
CA ILE A 300 7.53 -12.43 -8.88
C ILE A 300 6.28 -13.02 -8.25
N ALA A 301 5.55 -12.20 -7.49
CA ALA A 301 4.19 -12.49 -7.08
C ALA A 301 3.21 -11.92 -8.12
N ALA A 302 2.25 -12.73 -8.55
CA ALA A 302 1.21 -12.34 -9.50
C ALA A 302 -0.17 -12.65 -8.90
N GLY A 303 -1.00 -11.61 -8.80
CA GLY A 303 -2.36 -11.67 -8.30
C GLY A 303 -3.37 -11.66 -9.44
N LEU A 304 -4.39 -12.51 -9.31
CA LEU A 304 -5.37 -12.73 -10.36
C LEU A 304 -6.73 -12.15 -9.98
N LYS A 305 -7.54 -11.91 -11.02
CA LYS A 305 -8.95 -11.50 -10.88
C LYS A 305 -9.80 -12.55 -10.15
N ASP A 306 -9.43 -13.82 -10.19
CA ASP A 306 -10.11 -14.90 -9.48
C ASP A 306 -9.74 -14.99 -7.98
N SER A 307 -8.87 -14.10 -7.46
CA SER A 307 -8.29 -14.08 -6.11
C SER A 307 -7.04 -14.94 -5.88
N ALA A 308 -6.66 -15.80 -6.83
CA ALA A 308 -5.45 -16.59 -6.69
C ALA A 308 -4.20 -15.70 -6.73
N ILE A 309 -3.17 -16.09 -6.00
CA ILE A 309 -1.85 -15.47 -6.04
C ILE A 309 -0.84 -16.57 -6.25
N PHE A 310 -0.12 -16.49 -7.37
CA PHE A 310 0.95 -17.40 -7.69
C PHE A 310 2.31 -16.71 -7.61
N LEU A 311 3.33 -17.50 -7.33
CA LEU A 311 4.73 -17.08 -7.36
C LEU A 311 5.39 -17.69 -8.59
N HIS A 312 6.16 -16.90 -9.32
CA HIS A 312 7.01 -17.34 -10.40
C HIS A 312 8.47 -17.15 -10.01
N ASP A 313 9.25 -18.22 -10.03
CA ASP A 313 10.68 -18.20 -9.73
C ASP A 313 11.49 -18.30 -11.03
N LEU A 314 12.19 -17.23 -11.36
CA LEU A 314 12.94 -17.09 -12.60
C LEU A 314 14.07 -18.11 -12.73
N ARG A 315 14.64 -18.59 -11.61
CA ARG A 315 15.76 -19.54 -11.63
C ARG A 315 15.35 -20.92 -12.11
N SER A 316 14.13 -21.32 -11.76
CA SER A 316 13.57 -22.63 -12.12
C SER A 316 12.60 -22.56 -13.30
N ALA A 317 12.25 -21.34 -13.73
CA ALA A 317 11.07 -21.06 -14.56
C ALA A 317 9.76 -21.67 -14.00
N GLY A 318 9.76 -22.02 -12.72
CA GLY A 318 8.65 -22.69 -12.05
C GLY A 318 7.63 -21.70 -11.52
N THR A 319 6.35 -22.09 -11.58
CA THR A 319 5.24 -21.30 -11.07
C THR A 319 4.40 -22.12 -10.09
N ALA A 320 4.03 -21.53 -8.95
CA ALA A 320 3.19 -22.19 -7.96
C ALA A 320 2.15 -21.24 -7.37
N THR A 321 0.88 -21.64 -7.40
CA THR A 321 -0.19 -20.98 -6.64
C THR A 321 0.06 -21.19 -5.15
N ARG A 322 0.19 -20.11 -4.38
CA ARG A 322 0.56 -20.17 -2.94
C ARG A 322 -0.50 -19.62 -2.01
N LEU A 323 -1.22 -18.60 -2.45
CA LEU A 323 -2.20 -17.89 -1.63
C LEU A 323 -3.48 -17.67 -2.42
N GLN A 324 -4.58 -17.43 -1.70
CA GLN A 324 -5.87 -17.06 -2.23
C GLN A 324 -6.43 -15.90 -1.40
N HIS A 325 -6.70 -14.77 -2.04
CA HIS A 325 -7.26 -13.59 -1.40
C HIS A 325 -8.78 -13.72 -1.22
N SER A 326 -9.41 -12.87 -0.41
CA SER A 326 -10.87 -12.90 -0.21
C SER A 326 -11.66 -12.39 -1.42
N HIS A 327 -11.06 -11.52 -2.23
CA HIS A 327 -11.65 -10.94 -3.42
C HIS A 327 -10.65 -11.01 -4.58
N ALA A 328 -11.09 -10.59 -5.77
CA ALA A 328 -10.20 -10.31 -6.90
C ALA A 328 -9.03 -9.44 -6.44
N VAL A 329 -7.80 -9.84 -6.77
CA VAL A 329 -6.62 -9.09 -6.37
C VAL A 329 -6.54 -7.80 -7.18
N THR A 330 -6.43 -6.66 -6.53
CA THR A 330 -6.33 -5.35 -7.18
C THR A 330 -4.90 -4.84 -7.14
N LYS A 331 -4.20 -4.99 -6.02
CA LYS A 331 -2.81 -4.54 -5.87
C LYS A 331 -2.06 -5.39 -4.83
N ILE A 332 -0.79 -5.68 -5.09
CA ILE A 332 0.14 -6.39 -4.21
C ILE A 332 1.33 -5.47 -3.95
N LYS A 333 1.80 -5.46 -2.70
CA LYS A 333 3.04 -4.78 -2.30
C LYS A 333 3.88 -5.65 -1.37
N SER A 334 5.18 -5.73 -1.66
CA SER A 334 6.13 -6.55 -0.91
C SER A 334 6.56 -5.85 0.39
N VAL A 335 6.38 -6.51 1.53
CA VAL A 335 6.86 -5.99 2.83
C VAL A 335 8.29 -6.44 3.07
N ASP A 336 8.55 -7.71 2.78
CA ASP A 336 9.86 -8.35 2.81
C ASP A 336 9.82 -9.60 1.91
N PRO A 337 10.90 -10.40 1.80
CA PRO A 337 10.91 -11.57 0.90
C PRO A 337 9.86 -12.64 1.20
N TYR A 338 9.19 -12.58 2.36
CA TYR A 338 8.24 -13.59 2.82
C TYR A 338 6.83 -13.04 3.05
N ARG A 339 6.70 -11.72 3.28
CA ARG A 339 5.43 -11.07 3.59
C ARG A 339 5.04 -10.09 2.51
N MET A 340 3.76 -10.10 2.17
CA MET A 340 3.18 -9.16 1.21
C MET A 340 1.82 -8.68 1.70
N VAL A 341 1.50 -7.43 1.40
CA VAL A 341 0.14 -6.90 1.55
C VAL A 341 -0.58 -7.03 0.22
N VAL A 342 -1.81 -7.50 0.28
CA VAL A 342 -2.68 -7.72 -0.87
C VAL A 342 -3.98 -6.99 -0.62
N ALA A 343 -4.34 -6.11 -1.55
CA ALA A 343 -5.66 -5.52 -1.65
C ALA A 343 -6.52 -6.34 -2.62
N GLY A 344 -7.79 -6.46 -2.26
CA GLY A 344 -8.87 -6.70 -3.20
C GLY A 344 -9.87 -5.55 -3.13
N ILE A 345 -11.02 -5.70 -3.77
CA ILE A 345 -12.00 -4.61 -3.91
C ILE A 345 -12.37 -3.94 -2.58
N ASN A 346 -12.65 -4.74 -1.54
CA ASN A 346 -13.06 -4.28 -0.20
C ASN A 346 -12.31 -5.02 0.91
N SER A 347 -11.09 -5.49 0.64
CA SER A 347 -10.30 -6.18 1.68
C SER A 347 -8.82 -5.92 1.53
N LEU A 348 -8.17 -5.60 2.64
CA LEU A 348 -6.73 -5.43 2.70
C LEU A 348 -6.17 -6.40 3.74
N LYS A 349 -5.25 -7.26 3.31
CA LYS A 349 -4.71 -8.35 4.13
C LYS A 349 -3.21 -8.52 3.88
N MET A 350 -2.45 -8.75 4.94
CA MET A 350 -1.06 -9.17 4.85
C MET A 350 -0.96 -10.69 4.96
N TYR A 351 -0.17 -11.30 4.09
CA TYR A 351 0.10 -12.73 4.07
C TYR A 351 1.58 -12.99 4.32
N ASP A 352 1.89 -14.14 4.90
CA ASP A 352 3.26 -14.66 5.01
C ASP A 352 3.33 -15.98 4.23
N ILE A 353 4.14 -16.02 3.18
CA ILE A 353 4.24 -17.17 2.27
C ILE A 353 4.85 -18.40 2.93
N ARG A 354 5.46 -18.26 4.11
CA ARG A 354 5.99 -19.39 4.90
C ARG A 354 4.88 -20.16 5.62
N TYR A 355 3.70 -19.56 5.76
CA TYR A 355 2.52 -20.17 6.38
C TYR A 355 1.38 -20.33 5.37
N PRO A 356 1.57 -21.07 4.24
CA PRO A 356 0.49 -21.26 3.29
C PRO A 356 -0.59 -22.14 3.95
N ALA A 357 -1.83 -21.63 4.01
CA ALA A 357 -2.95 -22.48 4.41
C ALA A 357 -3.20 -23.51 3.30
N ASN A 358 -3.09 -24.79 3.63
CA ASN A 358 -3.46 -25.89 2.75
C ASN A 358 -4.98 -25.91 2.58
N GLY A 359 -5.49 -25.33 1.51
CA GLY A 359 -6.92 -25.24 1.23
C GLY A 359 -7.26 -24.39 0.00
N LEU A 360 -6.30 -24.24 -0.93
CA LEU A 360 -6.51 -23.48 -2.16
C LEU A 360 -7.63 -24.13 -2.97
N GLN A 361 -8.63 -23.34 -3.35
CA GLN A 361 -9.72 -23.81 -4.19
C GLN A 361 -9.20 -23.94 -5.62
N ARG A 362 -9.56 -25.02 -6.31
CA ARG A 362 -9.12 -25.26 -7.69
C ARG A 362 -9.63 -24.18 -8.65
N ASN A 363 -10.88 -23.76 -8.47
CA ASN A 363 -11.51 -22.69 -9.23
C ASN A 363 -12.05 -21.65 -8.24
N PRO A 364 -11.19 -20.76 -7.72
CA PRO A 364 -11.60 -19.69 -6.84
C PRO A 364 -12.68 -18.83 -7.50
N ASN A 365 -13.74 -18.51 -6.75
CA ASN A 365 -14.78 -17.61 -7.22
C ASN A 365 -15.05 -16.56 -6.14
N PRO A 366 -14.41 -15.39 -6.20
CA PRO A 366 -14.46 -14.39 -5.14
C PRO A 366 -15.86 -13.80 -4.93
N ASN A 367 -16.78 -13.98 -5.88
CA ASN A 367 -18.16 -13.52 -5.77
C ASN A 367 -19.08 -14.56 -5.10
N SER A 368 -18.59 -15.78 -4.88
CA SER A 368 -19.36 -16.84 -4.23
C SER A 368 -19.32 -16.72 -2.71
N LYS A 369 -20.46 -16.98 -2.06
CA LYS A 369 -20.54 -17.07 -0.58
C LYS A 369 -19.70 -18.22 0.00
N HIS A 370 -19.37 -19.22 -0.83
CA HIS A 370 -18.52 -20.37 -0.44
C HIS A 370 -17.04 -20.16 -0.75
N HIS A 371 -16.66 -18.95 -1.18
CA HIS A 371 -15.27 -18.60 -1.39
C HIS A 371 -14.49 -18.60 -0.08
N THR A 372 -13.31 -19.20 -0.09
CA THR A 372 -12.42 -19.22 1.07
C THR A 372 -11.12 -18.52 0.75
N SER A 373 -10.64 -17.65 1.63
CA SER A 373 -9.30 -17.07 1.50
C SER A 373 -8.28 -17.82 2.35
N THR A 374 -7.01 -17.79 1.94
CA THR A 374 -5.89 -18.15 2.82
C THR A 374 -5.99 -17.35 4.13
N LYS A 375 -5.60 -17.97 5.25
CA LYS A 375 -5.56 -17.27 6.54
C LYS A 375 -4.51 -16.15 6.46
N PRO A 376 -4.91 -14.88 6.62
CA PRO A 376 -3.95 -13.78 6.59
C PRO A 376 -3.09 -13.78 7.85
N TYR A 377 -1.85 -13.30 7.72
CA TYR A 377 -1.00 -12.97 8.87
C TYR A 377 -1.59 -11.80 9.65
N LEU A 378 -2.10 -10.78 8.93
CA LEU A 378 -2.72 -9.59 9.51
C LEU A 378 -3.85 -9.10 8.60
N SER A 379 -4.92 -8.58 9.18
CA SER A 379 -6.03 -7.95 8.44
C SER A 379 -6.17 -6.50 8.89
N PHE A 380 -6.47 -5.60 7.94
CA PHE A 380 -6.69 -4.18 8.22
C PHE A 380 -8.21 -3.96 8.22
N SER A 381 -8.83 -4.04 9.40
CA SER A 381 -10.31 -4.08 9.53
C SER A 381 -10.99 -2.75 9.20
N ASP A 382 -10.31 -1.64 9.46
CA ASP A 382 -10.86 -0.29 9.27
C ASP A 382 -10.63 0.23 7.84
N TYR A 383 -10.15 -0.65 6.95
CA TYR A 383 -9.93 -0.35 5.54
C TYR A 383 -11.26 -0.04 4.82
N SER A 384 -11.42 1.20 4.38
CA SER A 384 -12.60 1.70 3.68
C SER A 384 -12.21 2.38 2.36
N PRO A 385 -11.93 1.59 1.32
CA PRO A 385 -11.42 2.12 0.06
C PRO A 385 -12.48 2.90 -0.73
N GLU A 386 -12.04 3.91 -1.47
CA GLU A 386 -12.80 4.44 -2.61
C GLU A 386 -12.78 3.42 -3.78
N VAL A 387 -13.61 3.64 -4.81
CA VAL A 387 -13.69 2.77 -5.99
C VAL A 387 -12.31 2.61 -6.65
N ILE A 388 -11.78 1.37 -6.63
CA ILE A 388 -10.41 0.98 -7.06
C ILE A 388 -9.34 1.69 -6.20
N PRO A 389 -9.11 1.20 -4.98
CA PRO A 389 -8.19 1.85 -4.05
C PRO A 389 -6.73 1.76 -4.49
N ASP A 390 -6.04 2.90 -4.43
CA ASP A 390 -4.59 2.91 -4.41
C ASP A 390 -4.07 2.82 -2.97
N PHE A 391 -3.02 2.03 -2.79
CA PHE A 391 -2.30 1.95 -1.52
C PHE A 391 -0.82 1.74 -1.78
N ASP A 392 0.00 2.16 -0.83
CA ASP A 392 1.41 1.87 -0.84
C ASP A 392 1.92 1.63 0.58
N ILE A 393 3.15 1.11 0.68
CA ILE A 393 3.75 0.74 1.96
C ILE A 393 5.16 1.30 2.08
N SER A 394 5.56 1.61 3.30
CA SER A 394 6.95 1.84 3.67
C SER A 394 7.40 0.73 4.60
N PRO A 395 8.15 -0.27 4.07
CA PRO A 395 8.76 -1.30 4.90
C PRO A 395 9.74 -0.73 5.92
N GLU A 396 10.37 0.42 5.62
CA GLU A 396 11.30 1.11 6.52
C GLU A 396 10.56 1.69 7.74
N LEU A 397 9.46 2.41 7.52
CA LEU A 397 8.66 2.98 8.60
C LEU A 397 7.71 1.97 9.25
N GLY A 398 7.45 0.84 8.60
CA GLY A 398 6.44 -0.11 9.05
C GLY A 398 5.01 0.42 8.89
N LEU A 399 4.77 1.25 7.88
CA LEU A 399 3.50 1.92 7.64
C LEU A 399 2.89 1.51 6.29
N LEU A 400 1.56 1.54 6.23
CA LEU A 400 0.77 1.43 5.01
C LEU A 400 -0.14 2.64 4.90
N ALA A 401 -0.24 3.22 3.71
CA ALA A 401 -1.13 4.33 3.41
C ALA A 401 -2.09 3.91 2.30
N SER A 402 -3.38 4.25 2.45
CA SER A 402 -4.42 4.01 1.46
C SER A 402 -5.34 5.21 1.33
N ALA A 403 -5.82 5.46 0.12
CA ALA A 403 -6.95 6.37 -0.09
C ALA A 403 -8.25 5.79 0.50
N SER A 404 -9.05 6.65 1.13
CA SER A 404 -10.41 6.34 1.59
C SER A 404 -11.47 7.11 0.79
N ASP A 405 -12.66 6.55 0.76
CA ASP A 405 -13.91 7.15 0.27
C ASP A 405 -14.27 8.53 0.86
N GLU A 406 -13.76 8.90 2.03
CA GLU A 406 -13.94 10.22 2.65
C GLU A 406 -12.96 11.29 2.12
N ARG A 407 -12.20 11.00 1.05
CA ARG A 407 -11.12 11.85 0.53
C ARG A 407 -10.03 12.11 1.57
N LYS A 408 -9.73 11.10 2.38
CA LYS A 408 -8.66 11.11 3.38
C LYS A 408 -7.69 9.98 3.11
N ILE A 409 -6.49 10.10 3.66
CA ILE A 409 -5.55 8.98 3.71
C ILE A 409 -5.76 8.19 5.01
N GLN A 410 -6.01 6.90 4.89
CA GLN A 410 -5.92 5.98 6.01
C GLN A 410 -4.48 5.48 6.15
N LEU A 411 -3.90 5.66 7.33
CA LEU A 411 -2.57 5.17 7.65
C LEU A 411 -2.69 3.99 8.62
N PHE A 412 -1.96 2.91 8.40
CA PHE A 412 -2.00 1.69 9.21
C PHE A 412 -0.60 1.24 9.61
N SER A 413 -0.47 0.61 10.79
CA SER A 413 0.75 -0.08 11.17
C SER A 413 0.83 -1.44 10.48
N LEU A 414 1.95 -1.72 9.79
CA LEU A 414 2.23 -3.05 9.23
C LEU A 414 2.49 -4.12 10.30
N ARG A 415 2.61 -3.71 11.57
CA ARG A 415 2.82 -4.62 12.69
C ARG A 415 1.51 -5.03 13.36
N THR A 416 0.64 -4.05 13.67
CA THR A 416 -0.60 -4.29 14.42
C THR A 416 -1.84 -4.35 13.56
N GLY A 417 -1.80 -3.78 12.35
CA GLY A 417 -2.95 -3.64 11.45
C GLY A 417 -3.92 -2.55 11.85
N GLU A 418 -3.63 -1.85 12.95
CA GLU A 418 -4.46 -0.77 13.48
C GLU A 418 -4.18 0.53 12.74
N GLN A 419 -5.20 1.39 12.67
CA GLN A 419 -5.10 2.72 12.10
C GLN A 419 -4.21 3.62 12.96
N VAL A 420 -3.32 4.36 12.31
CA VAL A 420 -2.39 5.30 12.90
C VAL A 420 -2.93 6.71 12.73
N SER A 421 -3.13 7.42 13.84
CA SER A 421 -3.49 8.84 13.79
C SER A 421 -2.26 9.70 13.50
N SER A 422 -2.36 10.53 12.47
CA SER A 422 -1.34 11.46 11.98
C SER A 422 -1.99 12.75 11.45
N PRO A 423 -1.23 13.84 11.28
CA PRO A 423 -1.69 15.01 10.52
C PRO A 423 -2.21 14.61 9.13
N LEU A 424 -1.53 13.71 8.44
CA LEU A 424 -1.93 13.13 7.15
C LEU A 424 -3.33 12.49 7.21
N SER A 425 -3.61 11.66 8.21
CA SER A 425 -4.90 10.97 8.33
C SER A 425 -6.08 11.89 8.68
N LYS A 426 -5.78 13.08 9.20
CA LYS A 426 -6.80 14.08 9.61
C LYS A 426 -7.11 15.07 8.49
N TYR A 427 -6.23 15.17 7.50
CA TYR A 427 -6.41 16.08 6.37
C TYR A 427 -7.40 15.50 5.37
N GLN A 428 -8.36 16.33 4.97
CA GLN A 428 -9.36 15.98 3.98
C GLN A 428 -9.07 16.75 2.69
N TYR A 429 -8.98 16.01 1.59
CA TYR A 429 -8.77 16.54 0.26
C TYR A 429 -10.09 17.00 -0.36
N ASP A 430 -10.02 18.03 -1.21
CA ASP A 430 -11.17 18.54 -1.95
C ASP A 430 -11.67 17.55 -3.01
N HIS A 431 -10.76 16.75 -3.56
CA HIS A 431 -11.02 15.76 -4.60
C HIS A 431 -10.63 14.36 -4.15
N SER A 432 -11.21 13.35 -4.82
CA SER A 432 -10.84 11.95 -4.66
C SER A 432 -9.35 11.73 -4.91
N ILE A 433 -8.74 10.90 -4.05
CA ILE A 433 -7.31 10.64 -4.09
C ILE A 433 -7.07 9.56 -5.13
N SER A 434 -6.26 9.87 -6.14
CA SER A 434 -6.00 8.97 -7.26
C SER A 434 -4.75 8.11 -7.06
N SER A 435 -3.76 8.61 -6.32
CA SER A 435 -2.53 7.85 -6.05
C SER A 435 -1.88 8.18 -4.73
N VAL A 436 -1.21 7.19 -4.16
CA VAL A 436 -0.40 7.27 -2.94
C VAL A 436 0.92 6.54 -3.18
N CYS A 437 2.04 7.21 -2.95
CA CYS A 437 3.38 6.63 -3.15
C CYS A 437 4.30 6.99 -1.98
N PHE A 438 4.87 5.99 -1.30
CA PHE A 438 5.95 6.23 -0.35
C PHE A 438 7.27 6.43 -1.09
N GLU A 439 8.12 7.29 -0.54
CA GLU A 439 9.50 7.50 -0.98
C GLU A 439 10.45 7.21 0.18
N SER A 440 11.60 6.62 -0.11
CA SER A 440 12.67 6.44 0.87
C SER A 440 13.55 7.69 0.95
N GLY A 441 13.89 8.13 2.16
CA GLY A 441 14.59 9.40 2.40
C GLY A 441 16.10 9.45 2.10
N ASN A 442 16.66 8.54 1.29
CA ASN A 442 18.11 8.40 1.15
C ASN A 442 18.59 8.32 -0.32
N GLY A 443 17.79 8.80 -1.26
CA GLY A 443 18.03 8.59 -2.70
C GLY A 443 19.05 9.54 -3.34
N SER A 444 19.09 10.80 -2.89
CA SER A 444 19.93 11.86 -3.47
C SER A 444 20.27 12.93 -2.43
N LEU A 445 21.39 13.64 -2.63
CA LEU A 445 21.81 14.78 -1.81
C LEU A 445 20.79 15.92 -1.81
N HIS A 446 20.12 16.14 -2.94
CA HIS A 446 19.12 17.21 -3.12
C HIS A 446 17.68 16.74 -2.91
N GLY A 447 17.49 15.43 -2.74
CA GLY A 447 16.18 14.83 -2.51
C GLY A 447 15.73 14.93 -1.06
N PRO A 448 14.51 14.44 -0.75
CA PRO A 448 14.03 14.36 0.61
C PRO A 448 14.96 13.47 1.45
N GLN A 449 15.51 14.04 2.53
CA GLN A 449 16.41 13.34 3.46
C GLN A 449 15.67 12.44 4.46
N THR A 450 14.33 12.48 4.44
CA THR A 450 13.49 11.61 5.26
C THR A 450 12.37 11.01 4.41
N PRO A 451 11.81 9.84 4.79
CA PRO A 451 10.84 9.15 3.93
C PRO A 451 9.52 9.92 3.70
N SER A 452 9.31 10.47 2.51
CA SER A 452 8.09 11.23 2.17
C SER A 452 6.95 10.33 1.67
N ILE A 453 5.74 10.92 1.60
CA ILE A 453 4.58 10.33 0.94
C ILE A 453 4.07 11.33 -0.10
N LEU A 454 4.01 10.92 -1.36
CA LEU A 454 3.34 11.66 -2.41
C LEU A 454 1.86 11.25 -2.46
N VAL A 455 0.98 12.24 -2.47
CA VAL A 455 -0.46 12.06 -2.55
C VAL A 455 -1.00 12.90 -3.70
N CYS A 456 -1.75 12.27 -4.60
CA CYS A 456 -2.37 12.94 -5.73
C CYS A 456 -3.87 13.07 -5.57
N ALA A 457 -4.38 14.29 -5.79
CA ALA A 457 -5.80 14.57 -5.89
C ALA A 457 -6.02 15.48 -7.10
N LYS A 458 -6.79 15.01 -8.10
CA LYS A 458 -7.00 15.71 -9.37
C LYS A 458 -5.67 16.05 -10.09
N ASP A 459 -5.26 17.31 -10.12
CA ASP A 459 -4.09 17.86 -10.82
C ASP A 459 -2.94 18.24 -9.88
N THR A 460 -3.13 18.06 -8.57
CA THR A 460 -2.14 18.41 -7.55
C THR A 460 -1.37 17.19 -7.07
N VAL A 461 -0.10 17.43 -6.74
CA VAL A 461 0.77 16.50 -6.04
C VAL A 461 1.17 17.16 -4.72
N ASP A 462 0.76 16.55 -3.62
CA ASP A 462 1.19 16.93 -2.28
C ASP A 462 2.29 15.99 -1.80
N GLU A 463 3.27 16.54 -1.11
CA GLU A 463 4.29 15.81 -0.38
C GLU A 463 4.03 15.93 1.12
N TRP A 464 4.02 14.78 1.80
CA TRP A 464 4.01 14.70 3.25
C TRP A 464 5.36 14.23 3.73
N ILE A 465 6.08 15.07 4.44
CA ILE A 465 7.44 14.82 4.94
C ILE A 465 7.54 15.25 6.41
N TRP A 466 8.47 14.67 7.17
CA TRP A 466 8.69 15.01 8.58
C TRP A 466 9.23 16.44 8.78
#